data_AF-A0A2M8D9S4-F1
#
_entry.id   AF-A0A2M8D9S4-F1
#
_cell.length_a   1.000
_cell.length_b   1.000
_cell.length_c   1.000
_cell.angle_alpha   90.00
_cell.angle_beta   90.00
_cell.angle_gamma   90.00
#
_symmetry.space_group_name_H-M   'P 1'
#
loop_
_entity.id
_entity.type
_entity.pdbx_description
1 polymer ?
#
loop_
_entity_poly.entity_id
_entity_poly.type
_entity_poly.pdbx_seq_one_letter_code
_entity_poly.pdbx_strand_id
1 'polypeptide(L)'
;MKQLLPMAGALVLSWLASGFTVSRPKPADLVLLNGSIITLTQQKGQFSAVVIQNGRILALLTDSEAREFVGPKTKVVDLKGATILPGLVDAHCHLLGLGMALANVNLVGTTSYAEVIERVKARAAKTPKGQWILGRGWDQNDWQNKHFPDHKALSAAVPNHPVWLTRIDGHAGLANGMAMEQAGITSKTKDPKGGRIVRDDKGFPTGVFVDNGEELISRVVPALTSDQRRKLLETAAEACLKVGLTGVHDMGIPPEQIADYKALADMDRLGLRVYAMISPPESIENAVGYLRKHRVDGYKDGMFTLRGLKLYMDGALGSRGAALLADYSDDPGNRGLLVTAPERVEKLCEAALKAGFQVSTHAIGDRGNRLILDATKRP
;
A
#
# COMPACT_ATOMS: atom_id res chain seq x y z
N MET A 1 -70.05 67.03 -47.59
CA MET A 1 -68.65 66.63 -47.31
C MET A 1 -68.65 65.76 -46.07
N LYS A 2 -68.27 64.48 -46.21
CA LYS A 2 -68.21 63.50 -45.12
C LYS A 2 -66.92 63.72 -44.32
N GLN A 3 -67.01 63.92 -43.01
CA GLN A 3 -65.88 63.82 -42.09
C GLN A 3 -66.10 62.64 -41.14
N LEU A 4 -65.08 61.79 -41.06
CA LEU A 4 -64.99 60.57 -40.26
C LEU A 4 -64.71 60.89 -38.78
N LEU A 5 -65.37 60.16 -37.88
CA LEU A 5 -64.99 59.98 -36.47
C LEU A 5 -64.42 58.56 -36.31
N PRO A 6 -63.29 58.34 -35.61
CA PRO A 6 -62.86 57.00 -35.27
C PRO A 6 -63.38 56.57 -33.88
N MET A 7 -63.82 55.32 -33.80
CA MET A 7 -64.17 54.56 -32.60
C MET A 7 -62.95 54.37 -31.68
N ALA A 8 -63.16 54.54 -30.37
CA ALA A 8 -62.25 54.07 -29.33
C ALA A 8 -62.64 52.63 -28.93
N GLY A 9 -61.77 51.66 -29.20
CA GLY A 9 -61.86 50.29 -28.69
C GLY A 9 -60.85 50.08 -27.56
N ALA A 10 -61.32 49.75 -26.36
CA ALA A 10 -60.46 49.40 -25.23
C ALA A 10 -59.99 47.94 -25.34
N LEU A 11 -58.68 47.73 -25.46
CA LEU A 11 -58.04 46.42 -25.37
C LEU A 11 -57.68 46.13 -23.91
N VAL A 12 -58.34 45.13 -23.31
CA VAL A 12 -57.95 44.55 -22.02
C VAL A 12 -56.85 43.51 -22.29
N LEU A 13 -55.61 43.81 -21.89
CA LEU A 13 -54.52 42.83 -21.89
C LEU A 13 -54.59 41.96 -20.63
N SER A 14 -55.00 40.71 -20.79
CA SER A 14 -54.86 39.66 -19.77
C SER A 14 -53.41 39.17 -19.72
N TRP A 15 -52.71 39.44 -18.61
CA TRP A 15 -51.41 38.86 -18.31
C TRP A 15 -51.56 37.39 -17.89
N LEU A 16 -51.18 36.46 -18.77
CA LEU A 16 -50.94 35.06 -18.41
C LEU A 16 -49.61 34.99 -17.66
N ALA A 17 -49.67 34.83 -16.34
CA ALA A 17 -48.51 34.50 -15.53
C ALA A 17 -48.07 33.06 -15.87
N SER A 18 -47.08 32.92 -16.75
CA SER A 18 -46.35 31.67 -16.95
C SER A 18 -45.58 31.34 -15.67
N GLY A 19 -46.16 30.47 -14.84
CA GLY A 19 -45.51 29.95 -13.66
C GLY A 19 -44.26 29.17 -14.04
N PHE A 20 -43.09 29.72 -13.73
CA PHE A 20 -41.85 28.95 -13.69
C PHE A 20 -41.98 27.90 -12.59
N THR A 21 -42.24 26.65 -12.97
CA THR A 21 -42.10 25.52 -12.05
C THR A 21 -40.62 25.34 -11.77
N VAL A 22 -40.16 25.88 -10.64
CA VAL A 22 -38.83 25.56 -10.11
C VAL A 22 -38.86 24.06 -9.78
N SER A 23 -38.24 23.23 -10.63
CA SER A 23 -38.15 21.81 -10.37
C SER A 23 -37.30 21.64 -9.12
N ARG A 24 -37.89 21.12 -8.04
CA ARG A 24 -37.12 20.81 -6.83
C ARG A 24 -35.98 19.85 -7.20
N PRO A 25 -34.76 20.07 -6.66
CA PRO A 25 -33.66 19.16 -6.89
C PRO A 25 -34.06 17.73 -6.47
N LYS A 26 -33.58 16.74 -7.22
CA LYS A 26 -33.81 15.33 -6.87
C LYS A 26 -33.22 15.07 -5.48
N PRO A 27 -33.95 14.38 -4.56
CA PRO A 27 -33.42 14.05 -3.25
C PRO A 27 -32.09 13.29 -3.34
N ALA A 28 -31.16 13.62 -2.46
CA ALA A 28 -29.86 12.97 -2.37
C ALA A 28 -29.88 11.71 -1.50
N ASP A 29 -28.85 10.87 -1.60
CA ASP A 29 -28.69 9.71 -0.71
C ASP A 29 -28.23 10.12 0.70
N LEU A 30 -27.28 11.04 0.77
CA LEU A 30 -26.66 11.52 2.01
C LEU A 30 -26.41 13.03 1.95
N VAL A 31 -26.80 13.74 3.01
CA VAL A 31 -26.50 15.15 3.22
C VAL A 31 -25.78 15.32 4.56
N LEU A 32 -24.58 15.87 4.51
CA LEU A 32 -23.80 16.29 5.69
C LEU A 32 -24.04 17.79 5.90
N LEU A 33 -24.45 18.20 7.10
CA LEU A 33 -24.75 19.59 7.44
C LEU A 33 -23.85 20.08 8.58
N ASN A 34 -23.76 21.39 8.74
CA ASN A 34 -23.13 22.07 9.87
C ASN A 34 -21.66 21.67 10.04
N GLY A 35 -20.93 21.60 8.93
CA GLY A 35 -19.51 21.27 8.88
C GLY A 35 -18.62 22.47 8.54
N SER A 36 -17.33 22.33 8.80
CA SER A 36 -16.29 23.17 8.17
C SER A 36 -15.63 22.36 7.04
N ILE A 37 -15.85 22.75 5.79
CA ILE A 37 -15.43 21.93 4.64
C ILE A 37 -14.16 22.50 4.02
N ILE A 38 -13.12 21.67 3.98
CA ILE A 38 -11.88 21.97 3.27
C ILE A 38 -11.84 21.12 2.02
N THR A 39 -11.71 21.75 0.85
CA THR A 39 -11.75 21.05 -0.45
C THR A 39 -10.36 20.76 -1.03
N LEU A 40 -9.33 21.51 -0.59
CA LEU A 40 -7.97 21.50 -1.18
C LEU A 40 -7.96 21.79 -2.69
N THR A 41 -8.99 22.48 -3.21
CA THR A 41 -9.09 22.89 -4.61
C THR A 41 -9.07 24.41 -4.75
N GLN A 42 -9.06 24.91 -6.00
CA GLN A 42 -9.22 26.33 -6.28
C GLN A 42 -10.67 26.85 -6.11
N GLN A 43 -11.64 25.99 -5.74
CA GLN A 43 -13.00 26.43 -5.48
C GLN A 43 -13.04 27.42 -4.32
N LYS A 44 -13.57 28.61 -4.60
CA LYS A 44 -13.77 29.69 -3.63
C LYS A 44 -15.20 29.60 -3.09
N GLY A 45 -15.36 29.72 -1.78
CA GLY A 45 -16.66 29.71 -1.12
C GLY A 45 -16.56 29.16 0.30
N GLN A 46 -17.47 29.59 1.17
CA GLN A 46 -17.61 29.00 2.50
C GLN A 46 -18.71 27.93 2.42
N PHE A 47 -18.31 26.67 2.42
CA PHE A 47 -19.23 25.54 2.37
C PHE A 47 -19.43 25.00 3.79
N SER A 48 -20.70 24.77 4.16
CA SER A 48 -21.09 24.14 5.44
C SER A 48 -21.73 22.77 5.26
N ALA A 49 -22.13 22.41 4.03
CA ALA A 49 -22.77 21.15 3.73
C ALA A 49 -22.20 20.43 2.50
N VAL A 50 -22.27 19.09 2.54
CA VAL A 50 -21.90 18.19 1.43
C VAL A 50 -23.12 17.37 1.04
N VAL A 51 -23.48 17.42 -0.26
CA VAL A 51 -24.55 16.61 -0.83
C VAL A 51 -23.93 15.46 -1.61
N ILE A 52 -24.33 14.22 -1.30
CA ILE A 52 -23.75 12.99 -1.85
C ILE A 52 -24.85 12.16 -2.52
N GLN A 53 -24.59 11.76 -3.77
CA GLN A 53 -25.44 10.87 -4.56
C GLN A 53 -24.58 9.78 -5.20
N ASN A 54 -25.01 8.52 -5.09
CA ASN A 54 -24.33 7.35 -5.65
C ASN A 54 -22.84 7.30 -5.30
N GLY A 55 -22.50 7.62 -4.04
CA GLY A 55 -21.12 7.63 -3.55
C GLY A 55 -20.23 8.74 -4.11
N ARG A 56 -20.79 9.73 -4.80
CA ARG A 56 -20.07 10.90 -5.34
C ARG A 56 -20.60 12.19 -4.73
N ILE A 57 -19.71 13.16 -4.55
CA ILE A 57 -20.10 14.51 -4.14
C ILE A 57 -20.87 15.13 -5.31
N LEU A 58 -22.15 15.42 -5.09
CA LEU A 58 -23.02 16.09 -6.05
C LEU A 58 -22.81 17.61 -5.98
N ALA A 59 -22.72 18.16 -4.76
CA ALA A 59 -22.52 19.58 -4.53
C ALA A 59 -21.88 19.87 -3.16
N LEU A 60 -21.17 21.00 -3.09
CA LEU A 60 -20.73 21.65 -1.86
C LEU A 60 -21.54 22.94 -1.72
N LEU A 61 -22.24 23.10 -0.60
CA LEU A 61 -23.27 24.12 -0.44
C LEU A 61 -23.24 24.74 0.96
N THR A 62 -24.06 25.77 1.17
CA THR A 62 -24.46 26.17 2.52
C THR A 62 -25.48 25.17 3.11
N ASP A 63 -25.62 25.14 4.43
CA ASP A 63 -26.63 24.32 5.10
C ASP A 63 -28.06 24.57 4.60
N SER A 64 -28.40 25.82 4.26
CA SER A 64 -29.74 26.17 3.79
C SER A 64 -30.02 25.57 2.42
N GLU A 65 -29.08 25.70 1.48
CA GLU A 65 -29.22 25.18 0.12
C GLU A 65 -29.22 23.64 0.11
N ALA A 66 -28.38 23.01 0.94
CA ALA A 66 -28.31 21.55 1.01
C ALA A 66 -29.60 20.91 1.54
N ARG A 67 -30.40 21.62 2.34
CA ARG A 67 -31.70 21.13 2.82
C ARG A 67 -32.71 20.93 1.71
N GLU A 68 -32.56 21.60 0.57
CA GLU A 68 -33.42 21.39 -0.60
C GLU A 68 -33.28 19.98 -1.20
N PHE A 69 -32.15 19.31 -0.95
CA PHE A 69 -31.87 17.94 -1.39
C PHE A 69 -32.36 16.86 -0.41
N VAL A 70 -32.96 17.25 0.73
CA VAL A 70 -33.43 16.29 1.74
C VAL A 70 -34.83 15.80 1.37
N GLY A 71 -34.93 14.50 1.07
CA GLY A 71 -36.19 13.79 0.88
C GLY A 71 -36.42 12.68 1.92
N PRO A 72 -37.55 11.95 1.82
CA PRO A 72 -37.92 10.93 2.81
C PRO A 72 -36.92 9.79 3.01
N LYS A 73 -36.05 9.54 2.03
CA LYS A 73 -35.01 8.48 2.06
C LYS A 73 -33.59 9.02 2.28
N THR A 74 -33.43 10.34 2.31
CA THR A 74 -32.12 10.97 2.45
C THR A 74 -31.61 10.78 3.87
N LYS A 75 -30.41 10.23 4.02
CA LYS A 75 -29.72 10.21 5.31
C LYS A 75 -29.15 11.60 5.58
N VAL A 76 -29.52 12.21 6.70
CA VAL A 76 -28.98 13.50 7.12
C VAL A 76 -28.05 13.30 8.32
N VAL A 77 -26.87 13.88 8.27
CA VAL A 77 -25.88 13.86 9.36
C VAL A 77 -25.52 15.28 9.74
N ASP A 78 -25.78 15.66 10.98
CA ASP A 78 -25.31 16.91 11.58
C ASP A 78 -23.88 16.71 12.11
N LEU A 79 -22.93 17.45 11.56
CA LEU A 79 -21.52 17.36 11.91
C LEU A 79 -21.15 18.16 13.16
N LYS A 80 -22.07 18.97 13.71
CA LYS A 80 -21.87 19.74 14.95
C LYS A 80 -20.60 20.60 14.93
N GLY A 81 -20.31 21.21 13.79
CA GLY A 81 -19.12 22.04 13.56
C GLY A 81 -17.84 21.28 13.24
N ALA A 82 -17.87 19.95 13.11
CA ALA A 82 -16.69 19.17 12.74
C ALA A 82 -16.16 19.52 11.34
N THR A 83 -14.85 19.31 11.15
CA THR A 83 -14.18 19.56 9.88
C THR A 83 -14.25 18.36 8.95
N ILE A 84 -14.63 18.57 7.70
CA ILE A 84 -14.48 17.60 6.61
C ILE A 84 -13.20 17.94 5.84
N LEU A 85 -12.38 16.92 5.63
CA LEU A 85 -11.23 16.93 4.72
C LEU A 85 -11.46 15.91 3.60
N PRO A 86 -10.81 16.05 2.42
CA PRO A 86 -10.70 14.95 1.48
C PRO A 86 -10.03 13.76 2.16
N GLY A 87 -10.49 12.55 1.86
CA GLY A 87 -9.89 11.35 2.41
C GLY A 87 -8.40 11.27 2.05
N LEU A 88 -7.57 10.85 3.00
CA LEU A 88 -6.12 10.84 2.82
C LEU A 88 -5.71 9.74 1.83
N VAL A 89 -4.67 10.00 1.04
CA VAL A 89 -4.10 9.03 0.09
C VAL A 89 -2.61 8.90 0.36
N ASP A 90 -2.18 7.68 0.70
CA ASP A 90 -0.75 7.38 0.82
C ASP A 90 -0.16 7.21 -0.59
N ALA A 91 0.81 8.06 -0.93
CA ALA A 91 1.40 8.09 -2.26
C ALA A 91 2.44 6.98 -2.51
N HIS A 92 2.83 6.20 -1.49
CA HIS A 92 3.77 5.09 -1.61
C HIS A 92 3.68 4.10 -0.45
N CYS A 93 3.06 2.95 -0.67
CA CYS A 93 3.07 1.86 0.30
C CYS A 93 3.36 0.48 -0.35
N HIS A 94 3.43 -0.53 0.51
CA HIS A 94 3.41 -1.94 0.15
C HIS A 94 2.29 -2.62 0.93
N LEU A 95 1.09 -2.72 0.36
CA LEU A 95 -0.13 -3.05 1.12
C LEU A 95 -0.12 -4.49 1.62
N LEU A 96 0.27 -5.46 0.78
CA LEU A 96 0.45 -6.85 1.22
C LEU A 96 1.56 -6.95 2.29
N GLY A 97 2.62 -6.15 2.14
CA GLY A 97 3.71 -6.04 3.13
C GLY A 97 3.22 -5.60 4.50
N LEU A 98 2.37 -4.57 4.54
CA LEU A 98 1.70 -4.12 5.77
C LEU A 98 0.82 -5.22 6.36
N GLY A 99 0.04 -5.92 5.53
CA GLY A 99 -0.80 -7.03 5.96
C GLY A 99 0.02 -8.15 6.61
N MET A 100 1.14 -8.54 6.00
CA MET A 100 2.09 -9.49 6.59
C MET A 100 2.69 -8.98 7.90
N ALA A 101 3.09 -7.72 7.96
CA ALA A 101 3.66 -7.13 9.18
C ALA A 101 2.67 -7.15 10.35
N LEU A 102 1.39 -6.86 10.09
CA LEU A 102 0.32 -6.91 11.09
C LEU A 102 -0.06 -8.35 11.48
N ALA A 103 0.06 -9.29 10.55
CA ALA A 103 -0.25 -10.69 10.80
C ALA A 103 0.90 -11.44 11.51
N ASN A 104 2.15 -11.02 11.33
CA ASN A 104 3.32 -11.62 11.95
C ASN A 104 3.39 -11.33 13.46
N VAL A 105 4.18 -12.11 14.17
CA VAL A 105 4.53 -11.80 15.57
C VAL A 105 5.41 -10.56 15.58
N ASN A 106 4.93 -9.47 16.18
CA ASN A 106 5.72 -8.26 16.38
C ASN A 106 6.68 -8.43 17.57
N LEU A 107 7.98 -8.39 17.29
CA LEU A 107 9.04 -8.58 18.26
C LEU A 107 9.78 -7.27 18.60
N VAL A 108 9.35 -6.14 18.03
CA VAL A 108 9.91 -4.82 18.34
C VAL A 108 9.70 -4.51 19.82
N GLY A 109 10.73 -3.95 20.45
CA GLY A 109 10.72 -3.56 21.86
C GLY A 109 10.72 -4.74 22.83
N THR A 110 11.15 -5.93 22.40
CA THR A 110 11.46 -7.02 23.34
C THR A 110 12.76 -6.72 24.06
N THR A 111 12.80 -6.88 25.39
CA THR A 111 14.01 -6.61 26.19
C THR A 111 14.79 -7.87 26.57
N SER A 112 14.31 -9.04 26.14
CA SER A 112 14.98 -10.32 26.33
C SER A 112 14.52 -11.37 25.32
N TYR A 113 15.32 -12.42 25.13
CA TYR A 113 14.93 -13.57 24.31
C TYR A 113 13.73 -14.34 24.92
N ALA A 114 13.57 -14.32 26.24
CA ALA A 114 12.41 -14.91 26.90
C ALA A 114 11.09 -14.22 26.47
N GLU A 115 11.09 -12.89 26.34
CA GLU A 115 9.93 -12.16 25.82
C GLU A 115 9.62 -12.50 24.36
N VAL A 116 10.65 -12.69 23.52
CA VAL A 116 10.46 -13.19 22.15
C VAL A 116 9.73 -14.53 22.18
N ILE A 117 10.20 -15.47 22.99
CA ILE A 117 9.59 -16.80 23.12
C ILE A 117 8.14 -16.70 23.61
N GLU A 118 7.83 -15.86 24.59
CA GLU A 118 6.45 -15.69 25.07
C GLU A 118 5.52 -15.11 23.99
N ARG A 119 5.97 -14.13 23.21
CA ARG A 119 5.18 -13.60 22.08
C ARG A 119 4.94 -14.67 21.01
N VAL A 120 5.94 -15.51 20.72
CA VAL A 120 5.78 -16.63 19.77
C VAL A 120 4.86 -17.71 20.33
N LYS A 121 4.96 -18.08 21.61
CA LYS A 121 4.03 -19.02 22.27
C LYS A 121 2.59 -18.53 22.22
N ALA A 122 2.36 -17.24 22.48
CA ALA A 122 1.03 -16.65 22.39
C ALA A 122 0.44 -16.74 20.97
N ARG A 123 1.28 -16.64 19.94
CA ARG A 123 0.86 -16.91 18.56
C ARG A 123 0.61 -18.40 18.33
N ALA A 124 1.53 -19.27 18.74
CA ALA A 124 1.43 -20.72 18.57
C ALA A 124 0.14 -21.28 19.15
N ALA A 125 -0.31 -20.79 20.30
CA ALA A 125 -1.57 -21.20 20.94
C ALA A 125 -2.82 -20.97 20.08
N LYS A 126 -2.74 -20.08 19.07
CA LYS A 126 -3.83 -19.73 18.16
C LYS A 126 -3.58 -20.21 16.72
N THR A 127 -2.45 -20.86 16.48
CA THR A 127 -2.04 -21.34 15.15
C THR A 127 -2.29 -22.85 15.08
N PRO A 128 -2.94 -23.38 14.02
CA PRO A 128 -3.07 -24.82 13.82
C PRO A 128 -1.71 -25.52 13.75
N LYS A 129 -1.59 -26.70 14.38
CA LYS A 129 -0.34 -27.48 14.43
C LYS A 129 0.26 -27.66 13.03
N GLY A 130 1.58 -27.53 12.93
CA GLY A 130 2.34 -27.64 11.69
C GLY A 130 2.34 -26.40 10.81
N GLN A 131 1.48 -25.40 11.05
CA GLN A 131 1.54 -24.14 10.33
C GLN A 131 2.69 -23.27 10.81
N TRP A 132 3.30 -22.54 9.86
CA TRP A 132 4.42 -21.65 10.11
C TRP A 132 4.03 -20.46 11.00
N ILE A 133 4.93 -20.13 11.92
CA ILE A 133 4.86 -18.90 12.71
C ILE A 133 5.97 -17.97 12.24
N LEU A 134 5.57 -16.84 11.69
CA LEU A 134 6.47 -15.82 11.20
C LEU A 134 6.47 -14.62 12.16
N GLY A 135 7.63 -14.03 12.38
CA GLY A 135 7.80 -12.86 13.23
C GLY A 135 8.87 -11.92 12.72
N ARG A 136 8.84 -10.67 13.17
CA ARG A 136 9.86 -9.68 12.83
C ARG A 136 10.11 -8.71 13.96
N GLY A 137 11.33 -8.24 14.09
CA GLY A 137 11.66 -7.04 14.88
C GLY A 137 12.41 -7.30 16.17
N TRP A 138 12.92 -8.52 16.39
CA TRP A 138 13.81 -8.75 17.52
C TRP A 138 15.14 -8.04 17.28
N ASP A 139 15.75 -7.53 18.35
CA ASP A 139 17.11 -6.99 18.35
C ASP A 139 17.80 -7.35 19.66
N GLN A 140 18.81 -8.19 19.58
CA GLN A 140 19.58 -8.60 20.76
C GLN A 140 20.36 -7.43 21.39
N ASN A 141 20.57 -6.33 20.66
CA ASN A 141 21.24 -5.15 21.20
C ASN A 141 20.44 -4.47 22.32
N ASP A 142 19.12 -4.65 22.32
CA ASP A 142 18.19 -4.13 23.33
C ASP A 142 18.11 -5.04 24.57
N TRP A 143 18.75 -6.21 24.52
CA TRP A 143 18.68 -7.21 25.59
C TRP A 143 19.86 -7.10 26.55
N GLN A 144 19.66 -7.61 27.78
CA GLN A 144 20.75 -7.72 28.76
C GLN A 144 21.90 -8.61 28.23
N ASN A 145 21.55 -9.72 27.57
CA ASN A 145 22.50 -10.54 26.82
C ASN A 145 22.45 -10.15 25.34
N LYS A 146 23.54 -9.53 24.85
CA LYS A 146 23.67 -9.03 23.48
C LYS A 146 24.18 -10.06 22.47
N HIS A 147 24.45 -11.29 22.91
CA HIS A 147 24.77 -12.38 21.99
C HIS A 147 23.54 -12.80 21.20
N PHE A 148 23.76 -13.33 20.01
CA PHE A 148 22.69 -13.96 19.25
C PHE A 148 22.05 -15.10 20.06
N PRO A 149 20.72 -15.26 19.99
CA PRO A 149 20.02 -16.35 20.66
C PRO A 149 20.30 -17.69 19.98
N ASP A 150 20.06 -18.79 20.71
CA ASP A 150 20.01 -20.14 20.14
C ASP A 150 18.58 -20.65 20.01
N HIS A 151 18.35 -21.57 19.07
CA HIS A 151 17.03 -22.09 18.76
C HIS A 151 16.47 -23.06 19.82
N LYS A 152 17.27 -23.58 20.75
CA LYS A 152 16.89 -24.72 21.61
C LYS A 152 15.73 -24.33 22.51
N ALA A 153 15.80 -23.15 23.14
CA ALA A 153 14.72 -22.64 23.99
C ALA A 153 13.43 -22.38 23.19
N LEU A 154 13.53 -21.79 22.00
CA LEU A 154 12.38 -21.56 21.11
C LEU A 154 11.76 -22.88 20.61
N SER A 155 12.61 -23.87 20.29
CA SER A 155 12.17 -25.19 19.81
C SER A 155 11.45 -25.97 20.90
N ALA A 156 11.96 -25.92 22.14
CA ALA A 156 11.31 -26.54 23.29
C ALA A 156 9.96 -25.86 23.63
N ALA A 157 9.89 -24.54 23.50
CA ALA A 157 8.69 -23.77 23.78
C ALA A 157 7.58 -23.97 22.73
N VAL A 158 7.96 -24.18 21.46
CA VAL A 158 7.02 -24.31 20.34
C VAL A 158 7.42 -25.49 19.43
N PRO A 159 7.27 -26.73 19.90
CA PRO A 159 7.79 -27.92 19.19
C PRO A 159 6.92 -28.34 17.99
N ASN A 160 5.67 -27.87 17.92
CA ASN A 160 4.69 -28.32 16.92
C ASN A 160 4.54 -27.35 15.72
N HIS A 161 5.40 -26.34 15.62
CA HIS A 161 5.34 -25.36 14.54
C HIS A 161 6.75 -25.05 14.02
N PRO A 162 6.96 -24.96 12.70
CA PRO A 162 8.15 -24.31 12.18
C PRO A 162 8.06 -22.79 12.45
N VAL A 163 9.15 -22.22 12.95
CA VAL A 163 9.22 -20.80 13.32
C VAL A 163 10.35 -20.12 12.56
N TRP A 164 10.07 -18.94 11.98
CA TRP A 164 11.07 -18.08 11.36
C TRP A 164 10.87 -16.62 11.80
N LEU A 165 11.89 -16.05 12.45
CA LEU A 165 11.83 -14.71 13.04
C LEU A 165 12.93 -13.83 12.46
N THR A 166 12.58 -12.82 11.67
CA THR A 166 13.56 -11.88 11.09
C THR A 166 13.91 -10.77 12.09
N ARG A 167 15.20 -10.41 12.14
CA ARG A 167 15.73 -9.33 12.97
C ARG A 167 15.19 -7.97 12.51
N ILE A 168 15.27 -6.95 13.37
CA ILE A 168 14.75 -5.61 13.09
C ILE A 168 15.32 -4.96 11.82
N ASP A 169 16.57 -5.26 11.48
CA ASP A 169 17.26 -4.73 10.29
C ASP A 169 17.06 -5.57 9.03
N GLY A 170 16.52 -6.79 9.15
CA GLY A 170 16.34 -7.69 8.00
C GLY A 170 17.62 -8.35 7.48
N HIS A 171 18.70 -8.35 8.26
CA HIS A 171 19.99 -8.95 7.89
C HIS A 171 20.34 -10.20 8.73
N ALA A 172 19.41 -10.64 9.56
CA ALA A 172 19.50 -11.93 10.21
C ALA A 172 18.09 -12.50 10.48
N GLY A 173 18.00 -13.81 10.60
CA GLY A 173 16.80 -14.49 11.06
C GLY A 173 17.09 -15.68 11.96
N LEU A 174 16.15 -15.97 12.85
CA LEU A 174 16.18 -17.08 13.81
C LEU A 174 15.14 -18.13 13.41
N ALA A 175 15.61 -19.33 13.09
CA ALA A 175 14.79 -20.52 12.84
C ALA A 175 14.78 -21.44 14.06
N ASN A 176 13.63 -22.05 14.36
CA ASN A 176 13.59 -23.17 15.31
C ASN A 176 14.05 -24.48 14.67
N GLY A 177 14.16 -25.55 15.48
CA GLY A 177 14.61 -26.85 15.02
C GLY A 177 13.75 -27.43 13.89
N MET A 178 12.43 -27.32 14.00
CA MET A 178 11.49 -27.81 12.99
C MET A 178 11.63 -27.08 11.64
N ALA A 179 11.83 -25.75 11.66
CA ALA A 179 12.09 -24.99 10.44
C ALA A 179 13.44 -25.37 9.80
N MET A 180 14.49 -25.56 10.61
CA MET A 180 15.79 -26.03 10.13
C MET A 180 15.73 -27.45 9.53
N GLU A 181 14.96 -28.35 10.14
CA GLU A 181 14.73 -29.69 9.64
C GLU A 181 14.03 -29.67 8.28
N GLN A 182 12.96 -28.89 8.13
CA GLN A 182 12.27 -28.71 6.85
C GLN A 182 13.17 -28.12 5.76
N ALA A 183 14.11 -27.24 6.15
CA ALA A 183 15.09 -26.64 5.26
C ALA A 183 16.27 -27.57 4.89
N GLY A 184 16.36 -28.76 5.51
CA GLY A 184 17.46 -29.71 5.32
C GLY A 184 18.79 -29.22 5.92
N ILE A 185 18.74 -28.40 6.98
CA ILE A 185 19.93 -27.84 7.62
C ILE A 185 20.54 -28.87 8.58
N THR A 186 21.85 -29.09 8.43
CA THR A 186 22.64 -30.01 9.25
C THR A 186 23.96 -29.35 9.65
N SER A 187 24.73 -29.99 10.54
CA SER A 187 26.10 -29.56 10.86
C SER A 187 27.05 -29.55 9.64
N LYS A 188 26.68 -30.24 8.55
CA LYS A 188 27.46 -30.28 7.30
C LYS A 188 27.02 -29.21 6.29
N THR A 189 25.92 -28.51 6.52
CA THR A 189 25.44 -27.46 5.62
C THR A 189 26.48 -26.33 5.58
N LYS A 190 26.94 -25.98 4.38
CA LYS A 190 27.93 -24.93 4.16
C LYS A 190 27.26 -23.56 4.15
N ASP A 191 28.04 -22.54 4.48
CA ASP A 191 27.60 -21.14 4.33
C ASP A 191 27.45 -20.80 2.84
N PRO A 192 26.37 -20.08 2.44
CA PRO A 192 26.21 -19.61 1.06
C PRO A 192 27.13 -18.43 0.79
N LYS A 193 27.37 -18.13 -0.50
CA LYS A 193 28.11 -16.92 -0.89
C LYS A 193 27.39 -15.69 -0.36
N GLY A 194 28.09 -14.84 0.38
CA GLY A 194 27.53 -13.60 0.93
C GLY A 194 26.57 -13.81 2.11
N GLY A 195 26.65 -14.95 2.80
CA GLY A 195 25.84 -15.23 3.98
C GLY A 195 26.55 -16.18 4.95
N ARG A 196 25.96 -16.38 6.13
CA ARG A 196 26.54 -17.22 7.19
C ARG A 196 25.48 -17.97 7.99
N ILE A 197 25.79 -19.19 8.40
CA ILE A 197 25.06 -19.93 9.44
C ILE A 197 25.84 -19.77 10.76
N VAL A 198 25.22 -19.19 11.78
CA VAL A 198 25.86 -19.07 13.10
C VAL A 198 25.86 -20.44 13.77
N ARG A 199 27.04 -20.88 14.22
CA ARG A 199 27.24 -22.21 14.84
C ARG A 199 27.70 -22.07 16.29
N ASP A 200 27.35 -23.04 17.12
CA ASP A 200 27.86 -23.15 18.49
C ASP A 200 29.30 -23.70 18.51
N ASP A 201 29.92 -23.75 19.70
CA ASP A 201 31.30 -24.23 19.88
C ASP A 201 31.52 -25.68 19.43
N LYS A 202 30.44 -26.45 19.24
CA LYS A 202 30.46 -27.83 18.76
C LYS A 202 30.20 -27.93 17.25
N GLY A 203 30.05 -26.79 16.57
CA GLY A 203 29.80 -26.71 15.13
C GLY A 203 28.35 -26.95 14.72
N PHE A 204 27.40 -27.01 15.65
CA PHE A 204 25.99 -27.17 15.31
C PHE A 204 25.34 -25.82 14.98
N PRO A 205 24.46 -25.74 13.96
CA PRO A 205 23.69 -24.53 13.67
C PRO A 205 22.88 -24.07 14.90
N THR A 206 23.07 -22.83 15.30
CA THR A 206 22.33 -22.20 16.41
C THR A 206 20.90 -21.84 16.04
N GLY A 207 20.55 -21.88 14.76
CA GLY A 207 19.30 -21.38 14.20
C GLY A 207 19.36 -19.93 13.72
N VAL A 208 20.47 -19.21 13.94
CA VAL A 208 20.66 -17.86 13.38
C VAL A 208 21.35 -17.93 12.02
N PHE A 209 20.75 -17.27 11.04
CA PHE A 209 21.24 -17.15 9.67
C PHE A 209 21.38 -15.67 9.33
N VAL A 210 22.50 -15.29 8.70
CA VAL A 210 22.87 -13.90 8.42
C VAL A 210 22.98 -13.68 6.91
N ASP A 211 22.45 -12.55 6.45
CA ASP A 211 22.40 -12.12 5.05
C ASP A 211 21.88 -13.24 4.12
N ASN A 212 22.62 -13.63 3.08
CA ASN A 212 22.20 -14.69 2.14
C ASN A 212 22.02 -16.07 2.82
N GLY A 213 22.43 -16.21 4.09
CA GLY A 213 22.10 -17.37 4.92
C GLY A 213 20.60 -17.53 5.15
N GLU A 214 19.85 -16.42 5.21
CA GLU A 214 18.40 -16.44 5.44
C GLU A 214 17.64 -17.20 4.34
N GLU A 215 18.14 -17.18 3.10
CA GLU A 215 17.56 -17.89 1.96
C GLU A 215 17.46 -19.40 2.20
N LEU A 216 18.37 -19.97 2.98
CA LEU A 216 18.36 -21.39 3.32
C LEU A 216 17.08 -21.81 4.05
N ILE A 217 16.50 -20.90 4.85
CA ILE A 217 15.25 -21.13 5.57
C ILE A 217 14.06 -20.55 4.80
N SER A 218 14.15 -19.30 4.32
CA SER A 218 13.00 -18.62 3.73
C SER A 218 12.46 -19.33 2.48
N ARG A 219 13.31 -20.07 1.74
CA ARG A 219 12.90 -20.88 0.57
C ARG A 219 11.92 -22.01 0.89
N VAL A 220 11.87 -22.49 2.14
CA VAL A 220 10.93 -23.54 2.56
C VAL A 220 9.72 -23.00 3.30
N VAL A 221 9.66 -21.68 3.54
CA VAL A 221 8.45 -21.03 4.01
C VAL A 221 7.40 -21.11 2.90
N PRO A 222 6.21 -21.67 3.15
CA PRO A 222 5.17 -21.82 2.12
C PRO A 222 4.79 -20.46 1.52
N ALA A 223 4.71 -20.43 0.19
CA ALA A 223 4.14 -19.28 -0.50
C ALA A 223 2.67 -19.07 -0.08
N LEU A 224 2.28 -17.81 0.05
CA LEU A 224 0.90 -17.46 0.41
C LEU A 224 -0.08 -17.92 -0.68
N THR A 225 -1.15 -18.59 -0.27
CA THR A 225 -2.29 -18.85 -1.16
C THR A 225 -3.03 -17.55 -1.48
N SER A 226 -3.83 -17.54 -2.55
CA SER A 226 -4.66 -16.36 -2.88
C SER A 226 -5.61 -15.97 -1.74
N ASP A 227 -6.18 -16.93 -1.01
CA ASP A 227 -7.02 -16.65 0.16
C ASP A 227 -6.25 -15.96 1.28
N GLN A 228 -5.03 -16.43 1.56
CA GLN A 228 -4.17 -15.81 2.57
C GLN A 228 -3.77 -14.40 2.14
N ARG A 229 -3.34 -14.19 0.89
CA ARG A 229 -3.00 -12.85 0.38
C ARG A 229 -4.17 -11.88 0.48
N ARG A 230 -5.37 -12.31 0.07
CA ARG A 230 -6.60 -11.50 0.19
C ARG A 230 -6.89 -11.11 1.64
N LYS A 231 -6.81 -12.06 2.58
CA LYS A 231 -7.04 -11.78 3.99
C LYS A 231 -6.02 -10.79 4.57
N LEU A 232 -4.76 -10.86 4.14
CA LEU A 232 -3.71 -9.93 4.54
C LEU A 232 -3.95 -8.52 3.97
N LEU A 233 -4.35 -8.43 2.69
CA LEU A 233 -4.72 -7.17 2.05
C LEU A 233 -5.92 -6.50 2.75
N GLU A 234 -6.95 -7.27 3.13
CA GLU A 234 -8.08 -6.76 3.92
C GLU A 234 -7.61 -6.23 5.29
N THR A 235 -6.75 -6.98 5.98
CA THR A 235 -6.20 -6.57 7.27
C THR A 235 -5.42 -5.25 7.16
N ALA A 236 -4.62 -5.12 6.10
CA ALA A 236 -3.89 -3.89 5.81
C ALA A 236 -4.85 -2.73 5.49
N ALA A 237 -5.89 -2.99 4.70
CA ALA A 237 -6.88 -2.00 4.33
C ALA A 237 -7.66 -1.46 5.54
N GLU A 238 -8.08 -2.35 6.45
CA GLU A 238 -8.69 -1.96 7.71
C GLU A 238 -7.77 -1.08 8.57
N ALA A 239 -6.47 -1.38 8.60
CA ALA A 239 -5.49 -0.58 9.32
C ALA A 239 -5.32 0.83 8.71
N CYS A 240 -5.28 0.93 7.38
CA CYS A 240 -5.25 2.21 6.66
C CYS A 240 -6.50 3.06 6.95
N LEU A 241 -7.68 2.46 6.88
CA LEU A 241 -8.95 3.16 7.14
C LEU A 241 -9.04 3.71 8.56
N LYS A 242 -8.52 2.99 9.57
CA LYS A 242 -8.51 3.45 10.97
C LYS A 242 -7.74 4.74 11.20
N VAL A 243 -6.79 5.06 10.33
CA VAL A 243 -5.99 6.29 10.39
C VAL A 243 -6.42 7.33 9.35
N GLY A 244 -7.56 7.13 8.68
CA GLY A 244 -8.14 8.07 7.73
C GLY A 244 -7.64 7.96 6.29
N LEU A 245 -6.83 6.95 5.97
CA LEU A 245 -6.45 6.66 4.58
C LEU A 245 -7.62 6.02 3.84
N THR A 246 -8.07 6.68 2.78
CA THR A 246 -9.15 6.20 1.89
C THR A 246 -8.63 5.71 0.55
N GLY A 247 -7.34 5.91 0.28
CA GLY A 247 -6.65 5.33 -0.85
C GLY A 247 -5.15 5.19 -0.62
N VAL A 248 -4.52 4.36 -1.44
CA VAL A 248 -3.07 4.13 -1.41
C VAL A 248 -2.52 3.90 -2.81
N HIS A 249 -1.24 4.18 -2.98
CA HIS A 249 -0.46 3.76 -4.13
C HIS A 249 0.40 2.53 -3.76
N ASP A 250 0.04 1.36 -4.30
CA ASP A 250 0.72 0.11 -3.97
C ASP A 250 1.83 -0.20 -4.97
N MET A 251 3.06 -0.32 -4.45
CA MET A 251 4.27 -0.24 -5.26
C MET A 251 4.85 -1.61 -5.58
N GLY A 252 4.97 -1.90 -6.89
CA GLY A 252 5.69 -3.08 -7.38
C GLY A 252 4.94 -4.39 -7.17
N ILE A 253 3.62 -4.40 -7.31
CA ILE A 253 2.86 -5.64 -7.17
C ILE A 253 3.23 -6.63 -8.28
N PRO A 254 3.34 -7.93 -7.97
CA PRO A 254 3.49 -8.96 -8.98
C PRO A 254 2.13 -9.25 -9.67
N PRO A 255 2.12 -9.80 -10.89
CA PRO A 255 0.89 -10.00 -11.68
C PRO A 255 -0.23 -10.77 -10.96
N GLU A 256 0.10 -11.74 -10.12
CA GLU A 256 -0.88 -12.55 -9.38
C GLU A 256 -1.74 -11.73 -8.41
N GLN A 257 -1.21 -10.63 -7.86
CA GLN A 257 -1.98 -9.77 -6.95
C GLN A 257 -3.11 -8.99 -7.66
N ILE A 258 -3.06 -8.87 -8.99
CA ILE A 258 -4.13 -8.22 -9.77
C ILE A 258 -5.45 -8.98 -9.59
N ALA A 259 -5.41 -10.31 -9.60
CA ALA A 259 -6.59 -11.14 -9.39
C ALA A 259 -7.11 -11.04 -7.95
N ASP A 260 -6.22 -10.91 -6.98
CA ASP A 260 -6.57 -10.75 -5.57
C ASP A 260 -7.31 -9.41 -5.33
N TYR A 261 -6.80 -8.31 -5.89
CA TYR A 261 -7.46 -7.00 -5.81
C TYR A 261 -8.83 -6.97 -6.48
N LYS A 262 -8.95 -7.54 -7.69
CA LYS A 262 -10.24 -7.63 -8.39
C LYS A 262 -11.26 -8.43 -7.57
N ALA A 263 -10.85 -9.59 -7.06
CA ALA A 263 -11.72 -10.43 -6.23
C ALA A 263 -12.18 -9.70 -4.96
N LEU A 264 -11.28 -8.98 -4.27
CA LEU A 264 -11.65 -8.18 -3.09
C LEU A 264 -12.60 -7.03 -3.44
N ALA A 265 -12.42 -6.38 -4.60
CA ALA A 265 -13.34 -5.35 -5.08
C ALA A 265 -14.73 -5.93 -5.44
N ASP A 266 -14.78 -7.11 -6.07
CA ASP A 266 -16.05 -7.80 -6.39
C ASP A 266 -16.82 -8.22 -5.14
N MET A 267 -16.09 -8.59 -4.08
CA MET A 267 -16.66 -8.94 -2.77
C MET A 267 -17.00 -7.71 -1.90
N ASP A 268 -16.75 -6.49 -2.39
CA ASP A 268 -16.84 -5.24 -1.62
C ASP A 268 -16.04 -5.26 -0.30
N ARG A 269 -14.92 -6.00 -0.28
CA ARG A 269 -14.03 -6.21 0.88
C ARG A 269 -12.71 -5.45 0.81
N LEU A 270 -12.41 -4.78 -0.31
CA LEU A 270 -11.15 -4.02 -0.44
C LEU A 270 -11.11 -2.78 0.47
N GLY A 271 -12.25 -2.15 0.74
CA GLY A 271 -12.40 -1.08 1.72
C GLY A 271 -11.80 0.29 1.36
N LEU A 272 -10.77 0.35 0.51
CA LEU A 272 -10.11 1.59 0.08
C LEU A 272 -9.68 1.54 -1.39
N ARG A 273 -9.41 2.72 -1.98
CA ARG A 273 -9.00 2.82 -3.40
C ARG A 273 -7.52 2.51 -3.58
N VAL A 274 -7.20 1.55 -4.43
CA VAL A 274 -5.80 1.16 -4.70
C VAL A 274 -5.40 1.59 -6.10
N TYR A 275 -4.37 2.43 -6.18
CA TYR A 275 -3.64 2.73 -7.42
C TYR A 275 -2.33 1.93 -7.42
N ALA A 276 -2.30 0.81 -8.13
CA ALA A 276 -1.17 -0.09 -8.14
C ALA A 276 -0.17 0.24 -9.26
N MET A 277 1.09 -0.04 -8.93
CA MET A 277 2.19 -0.08 -9.88
C MET A 277 2.72 -1.50 -9.96
N ILE A 278 2.81 -2.04 -11.17
CA ILE A 278 3.29 -3.42 -11.37
C ILE A 278 4.82 -3.47 -11.30
N SER A 279 5.34 -4.60 -10.85
CA SER A 279 6.77 -4.93 -10.99
C SER A 279 7.18 -5.08 -12.46
N PRO A 280 8.44 -4.77 -12.81
CA PRO A 280 8.91 -4.85 -14.18
C PRO A 280 8.93 -6.31 -14.67
N PRO A 281 8.74 -6.55 -15.98
CA PRO A 281 8.91 -7.87 -16.55
C PRO A 281 10.38 -8.31 -16.42
N GLU A 282 10.62 -9.62 -16.36
CA GLU A 282 11.98 -10.17 -16.35
C GLU A 282 12.74 -9.81 -17.64
N SER A 283 12.10 -10.01 -18.80
CA SER A 283 12.64 -9.66 -20.11
C SER A 283 12.12 -8.31 -20.61
N ILE A 284 13.01 -7.54 -21.24
CA ILE A 284 12.69 -6.25 -21.86
C ILE A 284 11.98 -6.41 -23.22
N GLU A 285 12.17 -7.54 -23.91
CA GLU A 285 11.79 -7.72 -25.31
C GLU A 285 10.29 -7.54 -25.55
N ASN A 286 9.46 -7.97 -24.58
CA ASN A 286 8.01 -7.84 -24.63
C ASN A 286 7.46 -6.91 -23.55
N ALA A 287 8.22 -5.90 -23.12
CA ALA A 287 7.80 -5.03 -22.02
C ALA A 287 6.49 -4.29 -22.31
N VAL A 288 6.29 -3.79 -23.53
CA VAL A 288 5.03 -3.11 -23.93
C VAL A 288 3.83 -4.06 -23.85
N GLY A 289 3.97 -5.28 -24.38
CA GLY A 289 2.91 -6.28 -24.35
C GLY A 289 2.58 -6.73 -22.94
N TYR A 290 3.61 -6.92 -22.10
CA TYR A 290 3.45 -7.21 -20.67
C TYR A 290 2.65 -6.12 -19.95
N LEU A 291 2.98 -4.84 -20.15
CA LEU A 291 2.28 -3.74 -19.49
C LEU A 291 0.83 -3.64 -19.97
N ARG A 292 0.59 -3.69 -21.29
CA ARG A 292 -0.77 -3.65 -21.86
C ARG A 292 -1.64 -4.80 -21.38
N LYS A 293 -1.08 -6.01 -21.26
CA LYS A 293 -1.77 -7.20 -20.75
C LYS A 293 -2.31 -7.01 -19.33
N HIS A 294 -1.56 -6.32 -18.48
CA HIS A 294 -1.88 -6.19 -17.05
C HIS A 294 -2.55 -4.87 -16.67
N ARG A 295 -2.80 -3.99 -17.64
CA ARG A 295 -3.45 -2.70 -17.41
C ARG A 295 -4.86 -2.88 -16.86
N VAL A 296 -5.19 -2.11 -15.83
CA VAL A 296 -6.55 -2.05 -15.26
C VAL A 296 -6.95 -0.59 -15.11
N ASP A 297 -7.90 -0.14 -15.91
CA ASP A 297 -8.41 1.23 -15.91
C ASP A 297 -9.67 1.35 -15.03
N GLY A 298 -9.48 1.51 -13.72
CA GLY A 298 -10.57 1.87 -12.80
C GLY A 298 -11.62 0.77 -12.56
N TYR A 299 -11.19 -0.43 -12.18
CA TYR A 299 -12.07 -1.56 -11.85
C TYR A 299 -12.99 -1.25 -10.67
N LYS A 300 -14.27 -1.67 -10.78
CA LYS A 300 -15.33 -1.46 -9.78
C LYS A 300 -15.37 0.00 -9.31
N ASP A 301 -15.74 0.91 -10.23
CA ASP A 301 -15.81 2.36 -9.98
C ASP A 301 -14.50 2.97 -9.44
N GLY A 302 -13.36 2.46 -9.90
CA GLY A 302 -12.05 2.94 -9.50
C GLY A 302 -11.57 2.47 -8.12
N MET A 303 -12.15 1.41 -7.56
CA MET A 303 -11.64 0.78 -6.34
C MET A 303 -10.25 0.16 -6.56
N PHE A 304 -9.98 -0.32 -7.78
CA PHE A 304 -8.65 -0.78 -8.17
C PHE A 304 -8.25 -0.25 -9.55
N THR A 305 -7.08 0.37 -9.63
CA THR A 305 -6.48 0.85 -10.88
C THR A 305 -5.04 0.34 -10.94
N LEU A 306 -4.61 -0.17 -12.09
CA LEU A 306 -3.22 -0.52 -12.34
C LEU A 306 -2.79 0.13 -13.65
N ARG A 307 -2.02 1.21 -13.52
CA ARG A 307 -1.46 1.99 -14.63
C ARG A 307 -0.05 2.51 -14.33
N GLY A 308 0.58 2.02 -13.27
CA GLY A 308 1.95 2.37 -12.92
C GLY A 308 2.93 1.22 -13.16
N LEU A 309 4.19 1.55 -13.39
CA LEU A 309 5.34 0.65 -13.37
C LEU A 309 6.30 1.10 -12.26
N LYS A 310 6.63 0.22 -11.32
CA LYS A 310 7.60 0.50 -10.25
C LYS A 310 8.99 0.03 -10.69
N LEU A 311 9.97 0.92 -10.65
CA LEU A 311 11.39 0.62 -10.90
C LEU A 311 12.25 0.88 -9.66
N TYR A 312 13.50 0.39 -9.69
CA TYR A 312 14.51 0.62 -8.66
C TYR A 312 15.83 1.01 -9.32
N MET A 313 16.31 2.23 -9.06
CA MET A 313 17.61 2.68 -9.56
C MET A 313 18.73 2.19 -8.65
N ASP A 314 18.57 2.34 -7.35
CA ASP A 314 19.59 2.07 -6.33
C ASP A 314 18.99 1.47 -5.04
N GLY A 315 19.84 1.26 -4.03
CA GLY A 315 19.44 0.76 -2.72
C GLY A 315 19.00 1.86 -1.75
N ALA A 316 19.33 1.69 -0.47
CA ALA A 316 19.02 2.66 0.59
C ALA A 316 20.30 3.15 1.30
N LEU A 317 20.22 4.31 1.94
CA LEU A 317 21.35 4.89 2.68
C LEU A 317 21.77 4.02 3.86
N GLY A 318 20.81 3.47 4.62
CA GLY A 318 21.09 2.69 5.83
C GLY A 318 21.94 1.44 5.57
N SER A 319 21.78 0.79 4.41
CA SER A 319 22.57 -0.37 3.99
C SER A 319 23.76 -0.01 3.10
N ARG A 320 24.07 1.29 2.95
CA ARG A 320 25.06 1.83 2.00
C ARG A 320 24.84 1.40 0.55
N GLY A 321 23.58 1.08 0.19
CA GLY A 321 23.19 0.66 -1.15
C GLY A 321 22.76 1.80 -2.07
N ALA A 322 22.39 2.96 -1.53
CA ALA A 322 22.02 4.13 -2.32
C ALA A 322 23.21 4.63 -3.14
N ALA A 323 22.97 4.99 -4.40
CA ALA A 323 24.02 5.31 -5.36
C ALA A 323 24.43 6.78 -5.21
N LEU A 324 25.63 7.03 -4.70
CA LEU A 324 26.15 8.36 -4.43
C LEU A 324 27.15 8.82 -5.50
N LEU A 325 27.25 10.13 -5.72
CA LEU A 325 28.28 10.71 -6.59
C LEU A 325 29.67 10.68 -5.93
N ALA A 326 29.70 10.96 -4.63
CA ALA A 326 30.87 10.85 -3.77
C ALA A 326 30.82 9.57 -2.94
N ASP A 327 31.93 9.28 -2.25
CA ASP A 327 31.99 8.14 -1.33
C ASP A 327 31.08 8.37 -0.11
N TYR A 328 30.61 7.30 0.51
CA TYR A 328 29.97 7.37 1.82
C TYR A 328 30.94 7.96 2.84
N SER A 329 30.48 8.91 3.64
CA SER A 329 31.31 9.60 4.64
C SER A 329 31.83 8.66 5.74
N ASP A 330 31.14 7.54 5.96
CA ASP A 330 31.46 6.51 6.95
C ASP A 330 31.96 5.19 6.31
N ASP A 331 32.20 5.18 5.00
CA ASP A 331 32.71 4.03 4.25
C ASP A 331 33.47 4.49 2.98
N PRO A 332 34.71 5.02 3.12
CA PRO A 332 35.50 5.54 2.01
C PRO A 332 35.74 4.49 0.91
N GLY A 333 35.62 4.90 -0.35
CA GLY A 333 35.71 4.02 -1.52
C GLY A 333 34.38 3.35 -1.92
N ASN A 334 33.36 3.39 -1.07
CA ASN A 334 32.03 2.88 -1.40
C ASN A 334 31.13 4.03 -1.92
N ARG A 335 30.46 3.82 -3.06
CA ARG A 335 29.48 4.76 -3.66
C ARG A 335 28.09 4.14 -3.84
N GLY A 336 27.84 3.03 -3.16
CA GLY A 336 26.64 2.23 -3.27
C GLY A 336 26.44 1.59 -4.64
N LEU A 337 25.23 1.09 -4.86
CA LEU A 337 24.94 0.10 -5.89
C LEU A 337 23.89 0.63 -6.87
N LEU A 338 23.99 0.21 -8.14
CA LEU A 338 22.89 0.33 -9.09
C LEU A 338 22.12 -0.99 -9.08
N VAL A 339 20.86 -0.94 -8.66
CA VAL A 339 19.98 -2.13 -8.59
C VAL A 339 19.53 -2.54 -10.00
N THR A 340 19.26 -1.55 -10.85
CA THR A 340 18.94 -1.76 -12.26
C THR A 340 19.97 -1.04 -13.12
N ALA A 341 20.44 -1.69 -14.19
CA ALA A 341 21.32 -1.06 -15.17
C ALA A 341 20.61 0.17 -15.80
N PRO A 342 21.30 1.31 -15.97
CA PRO A 342 20.69 2.53 -16.54
C PRO A 342 20.00 2.28 -17.90
N GLU A 343 20.61 1.50 -18.78
CA GLU A 343 20.08 1.19 -20.11
C GLU A 343 18.78 0.38 -20.03
N ARG A 344 18.64 -0.45 -18.99
CA ARG A 344 17.41 -1.21 -18.73
C ARG A 344 16.30 -0.28 -18.22
N VAL A 345 16.64 0.69 -17.38
CA VAL A 345 15.67 1.71 -16.92
C VAL A 345 15.14 2.51 -18.10
N GLU A 346 16.03 3.02 -18.97
CA GLU A 346 15.64 3.78 -20.16
C GLU A 346 14.63 3.00 -21.03
N LYS A 347 14.96 1.74 -21.36
CA LYS A 347 14.07 0.89 -22.16
C LYS A 347 12.72 0.60 -21.48
N LEU A 348 12.70 0.45 -20.16
CA LEU A 348 11.45 0.26 -19.41
C LEU A 348 10.60 1.54 -19.36
N CYS A 349 11.22 2.71 -19.24
CA CYS A 349 10.53 3.99 -19.32
C CYS A 349 9.88 4.20 -20.70
N GLU A 350 10.61 3.92 -21.79
CA GLU A 350 10.06 3.98 -23.14
C GLU A 350 8.89 3.00 -23.33
N ALA A 351 9.04 1.77 -22.84
CA ALA A 351 7.99 0.75 -22.93
C ALA A 351 6.73 1.17 -22.15
N ALA A 352 6.91 1.77 -20.97
CA ALA A 352 5.82 2.28 -20.16
C ALA A 352 5.08 3.43 -20.85
N LEU A 353 5.81 4.39 -21.42
CA LEU A 353 5.21 5.48 -22.19
C LEU A 353 4.38 4.94 -23.37
N LYS A 354 4.94 4.00 -24.16
CA LYS A 354 4.24 3.34 -25.28
C LYS A 354 3.01 2.53 -24.84
N ALA A 355 2.98 2.07 -23.60
CA ALA A 355 1.86 1.35 -23.01
C ALA A 355 0.83 2.25 -22.30
N GLY A 356 1.12 3.56 -22.14
CA GLY A 356 0.28 4.51 -21.42
C GLY A 356 0.34 4.36 -19.89
N PHE A 357 1.50 3.93 -19.39
CA PHE A 357 1.81 3.74 -17.97
C PHE A 357 2.60 4.91 -17.40
N GLN A 358 2.30 5.28 -16.16
CA GLN A 358 3.16 6.14 -15.35
C GLN A 358 4.33 5.31 -14.81
N VAL A 359 5.53 5.89 -14.76
CA VAL A 359 6.69 5.26 -14.12
C VAL A 359 6.91 5.90 -12.76
N SER A 360 7.20 5.10 -11.75
CA SER A 360 7.74 5.58 -10.47
C SER A 360 8.97 4.78 -10.12
N THR A 361 10.07 5.46 -9.86
CA THR A 361 11.36 4.84 -9.63
C THR A 361 11.84 5.14 -8.22
N HIS A 362 12.20 4.09 -7.48
CA HIS A 362 12.97 4.23 -6.26
C HIS A 362 14.38 4.74 -6.61
N ALA A 363 14.72 5.92 -6.14
CA ALA A 363 16.05 6.53 -6.28
C ALA A 363 16.36 7.36 -5.03
N ILE A 364 17.29 6.89 -4.20
CA ILE A 364 17.63 7.56 -2.93
C ILE A 364 18.88 8.41 -3.07
N GLY A 365 19.96 7.85 -3.63
CA GLY A 365 21.23 8.54 -3.77
C GLY A 365 21.20 9.59 -4.87
N ASP A 366 22.06 10.60 -4.78
CA ASP A 366 22.13 11.71 -5.73
C ASP A 366 22.58 11.25 -7.14
N ARG A 367 23.46 10.24 -7.23
CA ARG A 367 23.80 9.59 -8.51
C ARG A 367 22.60 8.83 -9.07
N GLY A 368 21.85 8.11 -8.24
CA GLY A 368 20.63 7.41 -8.64
C GLY A 368 19.59 8.40 -9.22
N ASN A 369 19.31 9.49 -8.50
CA ASN A 369 18.40 10.52 -8.95
C ASN A 369 18.84 11.17 -10.27
N ARG A 370 20.14 11.48 -10.43
CA ARG A 370 20.67 12.02 -11.68
C ARG A 370 20.42 11.10 -12.87
N LEU A 371 20.70 9.81 -12.73
CA LEU A 371 20.50 8.82 -13.79
C LEU A 371 19.03 8.71 -14.23
N ILE A 372 18.09 8.74 -13.27
CA ILE A 372 16.65 8.73 -13.61
C ILE A 372 16.23 10.01 -14.31
N LEU A 373 16.67 11.17 -13.82
CA LEU A 373 16.36 12.44 -14.49
C LEU A 373 16.88 12.45 -15.93
N ASP A 374 18.10 11.96 -16.16
CA ASP A 374 18.69 11.89 -17.49
C ASP A 374 17.95 10.88 -18.40
N ALA A 375 17.52 9.74 -17.87
CA ALA A 375 16.69 8.78 -18.60
C ALA A 375 15.33 9.36 -19.01
N THR A 376 14.73 10.23 -18.18
CA THR A 376 13.41 10.83 -18.44
C THR A 376 13.44 12.12 -19.28
N LYS A 377 14.60 12.73 -19.50
CA LYS A 377 14.75 13.94 -20.35
C LYS A 377 14.66 13.66 -21.84
N ARG A 378 14.86 12.41 -22.26
CA ARG A 378 14.91 12.06 -23.68
C ARG A 378 13.49 12.00 -24.25
N PRO A 379 13.21 12.71 -25.36
CA PRO A 379 11.87 12.95 -25.89
C PRO A 379 11.14 11.69 -26.36
#